data_AF-A0A7S2MIE7-F1
#
_entry.id   AF-A0A7S2MIE7-F1
#
_cell.length_a   1.000
_cell.length_b   1.000
_cell.length_c   1.000
_cell.angle_alpha   90.00
_cell.angle_beta   90.00
_cell.angle_gamma   90.00
#
_symmetry.space_group_name_H-M   'P 1'
#
loop_
_entity.id
_entity.type
_entity.pdbx_description
1 polymer ?
#
loop_
_entity_poly.entity_id
_entity_poly.type
_entity_poly.pdbx_seq_one_letter_code
_entity_poly.pdbx_strand_id
1 'polypeptide(L)'
;RVGDHLSLHAIESPVSLQIGGYDIEQLKIAAAAGVEAGYGAINLNCGCPSNAVAGVRRGGAALMREPAHVKECCIAMHDACQKAAQRTGQPVPEISVKHRLGVADVATYDLALDQ
;
A
#
# COMPACT_ATOMS: atom_id res chain seq x y z
N ARG A 1 -4.51 20.23 2.48
CA ARG A 1 -3.37 19.52 3.12
C ARG A 1 -3.98 18.39 3.92
N VAL A 2 -3.46 17.16 3.79
CA VAL A 2 -3.71 16.13 4.80
C VAL A 2 -3.24 16.74 6.12
N GLY A 3 -4.12 16.90 7.11
CA GLY A 3 -3.78 17.58 8.37
C GLY A 3 -2.70 16.84 9.16
N ASP A 4 -2.38 17.30 10.38
CA ASP A 4 -1.38 16.71 11.30
C ASP A 4 -1.61 15.23 11.67
N HIS A 5 -2.61 14.56 11.09
CA HIS A 5 -2.96 13.16 11.31
C HIS A 5 -1.87 12.16 10.88
N LEU A 6 -0.92 12.57 10.06
CA LEU A 6 0.22 11.73 9.63
C LEU A 6 1.55 12.18 10.21
N SER A 7 1.57 13.18 11.10
CA SER A 7 2.80 13.69 11.70
C SER A 7 3.56 12.58 12.44
N LEU A 8 4.85 12.45 12.13
CA LEU A 8 5.75 11.45 12.70
C LEU A 8 6.76 12.12 13.63
N HIS A 9 6.94 11.61 14.85
CA HIS A 9 8.06 12.00 15.70
C HIS A 9 9.31 11.18 15.33
N ALA A 10 10.48 11.81 15.37
CA ALA A 10 11.73 11.19 14.94
C ALA A 10 12.07 9.86 15.68
N ILE A 11 11.61 9.72 16.92
CA ILE A 11 11.82 8.50 17.74
C ILE A 11 11.04 7.29 17.26
N GLU A 12 9.99 7.49 16.46
CA GLU A 12 9.16 6.40 15.96
C GLU A 12 9.88 5.62 14.86
N SER A 13 10.79 6.29 14.13
CA SER A 13 11.52 5.70 13.02
C SER A 13 12.39 4.50 13.45
N PRO A 14 12.36 3.38 12.71
CA PRO A 14 11.68 3.19 11.43
C PRO A 14 10.18 2.83 11.55
N VAL A 15 9.32 3.53 10.78
CA VAL A 15 7.87 3.25 10.66
C VAL A 15 7.46 3.14 9.19
N SER A 16 6.57 2.18 8.90
CA SER A 16 5.87 2.08 7.61
C SER A 16 4.46 2.66 7.70
N LEU A 17 4.08 3.50 6.73
CA LEU A 17 2.68 3.92 6.58
C LEU A 17 1.91 2.84 5.82
N GLN A 18 0.93 2.22 6.47
CA GLN A 18 0.02 1.30 5.79
C GLN A 18 -1.21 2.03 5.22
N ILE A 19 -1.44 1.87 3.93
CA ILE A 19 -2.54 2.48 3.17
C ILE A 19 -3.51 1.37 2.73
N GLY A 20 -4.81 1.64 2.84
CA GLY A 20 -5.86 0.75 2.33
C GLY A 20 -6.74 1.48 1.31
N GLY A 21 -7.06 0.82 0.20
CA GLY A 21 -7.90 1.38 -0.85
C GLY A 21 -7.97 0.45 -2.06
N TYR A 22 -8.76 0.83 -3.06
CA TYR A 22 -8.87 0.15 -4.35
C TYR A 22 -8.56 1.10 -5.51
N ASP A 23 -8.99 2.36 -5.41
CA ASP A 23 -8.76 3.37 -6.41
C ASP A 23 -7.28 3.77 -6.50
N ILE A 24 -6.68 3.61 -7.69
CA ILE A 24 -5.26 3.87 -7.94
C ILE A 24 -4.91 5.35 -7.72
N GLU A 25 -5.78 6.28 -8.13
CA GLU A 25 -5.50 7.72 -7.99
C GLU A 25 -5.48 8.14 -6.51
N GLN A 26 -6.39 7.62 -5.70
CA GLN A 26 -6.37 7.84 -4.26
C GLN A 26 -5.15 7.21 -3.59
N LEU A 27 -4.74 6.00 -4.01
CA LEU A 27 -3.55 5.34 -3.47
C LEU A 27 -2.27 6.12 -3.79
N LYS A 28 -2.13 6.67 -5.00
CA LYS A 28 -1.03 7.56 -5.38
C LYS A 28 -0.93 8.78 -4.47
N ILE A 29 -2.06 9.45 -4.26
CA ILE A 29 -2.13 10.65 -3.41
C ILE A 29 -1.74 10.31 -1.98
N ALA A 30 -2.27 9.22 -1.43
CA ALA A 30 -1.96 8.78 -0.07
C ALA A 30 -0.47 8.39 0.10
N ALA A 31 0.10 7.68 -0.88
CA ALA A 31 1.50 7.27 -0.84
C ALA A 31 2.46 8.48 -0.90
N ALA A 32 2.18 9.45 -1.79
CA ALA A 32 2.94 10.70 -1.86
C ALA A 32 2.86 11.50 -0.55
N ALA A 33 1.67 11.57 0.07
CA ALA A 33 1.50 12.24 1.36
C ALA A 33 2.31 11.56 2.49
N GLY A 34 2.47 10.24 2.45
CA GLY A 34 3.36 9.53 3.38
C GLY A 34 4.82 9.96 3.25
N VAL A 35 5.32 10.14 2.03
CA VAL A 35 6.69 10.65 1.81
C VAL A 35 6.84 12.09 2.32
N GLU A 36 5.85 12.94 2.03
CA GLU A 36 5.83 14.32 2.53
C GLU A 36 5.80 14.40 4.07
N ALA A 37 5.21 13.41 4.73
CA ALA A 37 5.21 13.26 6.19
C ALA A 37 6.47 12.60 6.77
N GLY A 38 7.39 12.11 5.92
CA GLY A 38 8.68 11.54 6.34
C GLY A 38 8.68 10.03 6.61
N TYR A 39 7.68 9.28 6.13
CA TYR A 39 7.69 7.82 6.24
C TYR A 39 8.74 7.19 5.31
N GLY A 40 9.61 6.34 5.86
CA GLY A 40 10.64 5.64 5.11
C GLY A 40 10.16 4.40 4.34
N ALA A 41 8.92 3.97 4.55
CA ALA A 41 8.31 2.83 3.87
C ALA A 41 6.80 3.02 3.73
N ILE A 42 6.24 2.55 2.60
CA ILE A 42 4.80 2.58 2.31
C ILE A 42 4.33 1.14 2.08
N ASN A 43 3.25 0.76 2.74
CA ASN A 43 2.68 -0.59 2.69
C ASN A 43 1.24 -0.58 2.19
N LEU A 44 0.90 -1.40 1.19
CA LEU A 44 -0.49 -1.60 0.76
C LEU A 44 -1.15 -2.72 1.57
N ASN A 45 -2.28 -2.42 2.21
CA ASN A 45 -3.10 -3.43 2.88
C ASN A 45 -3.88 -4.25 1.85
N CYS A 46 -3.46 -5.49 1.68
CA CYS A 46 -4.07 -6.50 0.81
C CYS A 46 -4.51 -7.74 1.64
N GLY A 47 -4.96 -7.54 2.89
CA GLY A 47 -5.21 -8.67 3.79
C GLY A 47 -6.32 -8.51 4.83
N CYS A 48 -6.89 -7.31 5.01
CA CYS A 48 -8.00 -7.12 5.95
C CYS A 48 -9.28 -7.81 5.44
N PRO A 49 -9.86 -8.78 6.18
CA PRO A 49 -11.08 -9.49 5.74
C PRO A 49 -12.38 -8.76 6.13
N SER A 50 -12.29 -7.62 6.82
CA SER A 50 -13.48 -6.91 7.33
C SER A 50 -14.37 -6.41 6.21
N ASN A 51 -15.68 -6.60 6.35
CA ASN A 51 -16.69 -6.12 5.39
C ASN A 51 -16.61 -4.61 5.13
N ALA A 52 -16.21 -3.82 6.13
CA ALA A 52 -16.04 -2.37 6.00
C ALA A 52 -14.97 -1.98 4.96
N VAL A 53 -14.02 -2.89 4.68
CA VAL A 53 -12.92 -2.67 3.74
C VAL A 53 -13.10 -3.53 2.49
N ALA A 54 -13.26 -4.85 2.66
CA ALA A 54 -13.35 -5.80 1.56
C ALA A 54 -14.68 -5.76 0.80
N GLY A 55 -15.80 -5.53 1.50
CA GLY A 55 -17.14 -5.50 0.89
C GLY A 55 -17.49 -4.12 0.30
N VAL A 56 -17.30 -3.06 1.08
CA VAL A 56 -17.76 -1.71 0.69
C VAL A 56 -16.74 -0.95 -0.14
N ARG A 57 -15.44 -1.15 0.11
CA ARG A 57 -14.36 -0.37 -0.54
C ARG A 57 -13.50 -1.21 -1.48
N ARG A 58 -13.80 -2.51 -1.63
CA ARG A 58 -13.03 -3.49 -2.41
C ARG A 58 -11.53 -3.55 -2.08
N GLY A 59 -11.12 -3.02 -0.92
CA GLY A 59 -9.74 -3.02 -0.45
C GLY A 59 -9.43 -4.25 0.41
N GLY A 60 -8.23 -4.31 1.00
CA GLY A 60 -7.87 -5.39 1.93
C GLY A 60 -7.85 -6.75 1.23
N ALA A 61 -8.41 -7.80 1.84
CA ALA A 61 -8.34 -9.16 1.29
C ALA A 61 -9.09 -9.32 -0.05
N ALA A 62 -10.01 -8.41 -0.40
CA ALA A 62 -10.68 -8.45 -1.71
C ALA A 62 -9.68 -8.28 -2.87
N LEU A 63 -8.64 -7.46 -2.69
CA LEU A 63 -7.57 -7.23 -3.66
C LEU A 63 -6.79 -8.49 -4.02
N MET A 64 -6.75 -9.49 -3.13
CA MET A 64 -6.03 -10.74 -3.39
C MET A 64 -6.62 -11.55 -4.55
N ARG A 65 -7.84 -11.22 -5.01
CA ARG A 65 -8.45 -11.82 -6.22
C ARG A 65 -8.03 -11.12 -7.52
N GLU A 66 -7.38 -9.96 -7.43
CA GLU A 66 -7.03 -9.10 -8.56
C GLU A 66 -5.52 -8.75 -8.53
N PRO A 67 -4.61 -9.73 -8.65
CA PRO A 67 -3.17 -9.49 -8.54
C PRO A 67 -2.62 -8.50 -9.58
N ALA A 68 -3.20 -8.46 -10.79
CA ALA A 68 -2.85 -7.47 -11.80
C ALA A 68 -3.16 -6.04 -11.34
N HIS A 69 -4.32 -5.84 -10.70
CA HIS A 69 -4.70 -4.55 -10.11
C HIS A 69 -3.76 -4.17 -8.96
N VAL A 70 -3.39 -5.13 -8.10
CA VAL A 70 -2.41 -4.89 -7.02
C VAL A 70 -1.05 -4.45 -7.58
N LYS A 71 -0.60 -5.06 -8.68
CA LYS A 71 0.62 -4.63 -9.40
C LYS A 71 0.51 -3.18 -9.88
N GLU A 72 -0.60 -2.82 -10.52
CA GLU A 72 -0.84 -1.45 -10.99
C GLU A 72 -0.85 -0.44 -9.85
N CYS A 73 -1.51 -0.77 -8.72
CA CYS A 73 -1.46 0.03 -7.51
C CYS A 73 -0.03 0.24 -7.00
N CYS A 74 0.78 -0.81 -6.92
CA CYS A 74 2.16 -0.73 -6.42
C CYS A 74 3.05 0.15 -7.31
N ILE A 75 2.95 -0.01 -8.64
CA ILE A 75 3.68 0.82 -9.61
C ILE A 75 3.28 2.28 -9.45
N ALA A 76 1.97 2.55 -9.44
CA ALA A 76 1.46 3.90 -9.35
C ALA A 76 1.86 4.59 -8.02
N MET A 77 1.79 3.87 -6.90
CA MET A 77 2.26 4.34 -5.60
C MET A 77 3.77 4.63 -5.64
N HIS A 78 4.58 3.74 -6.21
CA HIS A 78 6.02 3.93 -6.33
C HIS A 78 6.36 5.19 -7.14
N ASP A 79 5.74 5.39 -8.31
CA ASP A 79 5.96 6.56 -9.17
C ASP A 79 5.57 7.87 -8.45
N ALA A 80 4.48 7.85 -7.68
CA ALA A 80 4.06 9.00 -6.88
C ALA A 80 5.06 9.29 -5.76
N CYS A 81 5.56 8.25 -5.09
CA CYS A 81 6.60 8.37 -4.07
C CYS A 81 7.92 8.90 -4.64
N GLN A 82 8.35 8.48 -5.84
CA GLN A 82 9.54 9.02 -6.50
C GLN A 82 9.44 10.53 -6.71
N LYS A 83 8.29 11.00 -7.23
CA LYS A 83 8.04 12.44 -7.42
C LYS A 83 7.97 13.21 -6.10
N ALA A 84 7.45 12.60 -5.04
CA ALA A 84 7.41 13.23 -3.71
C ALA A 84 8.81 13.29 -3.06
N ALA A 85 9.60 12.23 -3.18
CA ALA A 85 10.97 12.15 -2.71
C ALA A 85 11.85 13.25 -3.36
N GLN A 86 11.72 13.42 -4.67
CA GLN A 86 12.41 14.51 -5.40
C GLN A 86 12.05 15.90 -4.88
N ARG A 87 10.79 16.14 -4.51
CA ARG A 87 10.33 17.44 -3.98
C ARG A 87 10.79 17.70 -2.54
N THR A 88 10.97 16.64 -1.75
CA THR A 88 11.24 16.74 -0.30
C THR A 88 12.71 16.52 0.06
N GLY A 89 13.50 15.93 -0.84
CA GLY A 89 14.87 15.49 -0.56
C GLY A 89 14.94 14.19 0.28
N GLN A 90 13.79 13.58 0.60
CA GLN A 90 13.71 12.28 1.26
C GLN A 90 14.15 11.16 0.31
N PRO A 91 14.66 10.03 0.81
CA PRO A 91 14.87 8.84 -0.02
C PRO A 91 13.52 8.31 -0.55
N VAL A 92 13.56 7.62 -1.70
CA VAL A 92 12.38 6.91 -2.20
C VAL A 92 12.06 5.76 -1.23
N PRO A 93 10.85 5.68 -0.65
CA PRO A 93 10.50 4.64 0.30
C PRO A 93 10.40 3.27 -0.38
N GLU A 94 10.62 2.22 0.40
CA GLU A 94 10.23 0.87 0.00
C GLU A 94 8.70 0.79 -0.16
N ILE A 95 8.24 0.12 -1.22
CA ILE A 95 6.84 -0.24 -1.40
C ILE A 95 6.68 -1.73 -1.11
N SER A 96 5.84 -2.07 -0.12
CA SER A 96 5.55 -3.45 0.26
C SER A 96 4.05 -3.74 0.27
N VAL A 97 3.67 -5.02 0.26
CA VAL A 97 2.27 -5.46 0.36
C VAL A 97 2.13 -6.37 1.57
N LYS A 98 1.14 -6.10 2.43
CA LYS A 98 0.77 -7.00 3.53
C LYS A 98 -0.52 -7.74 3.19
N HIS A 99 -0.43 -9.05 2.96
CA HIS A 99 -1.56 -9.89 2.58
C HIS A 99 -1.75 -11.11 3.49
N ARG A 100 -2.81 -11.90 3.24
CA ARG A 100 -3.03 -13.22 3.86
C ARG A 100 -2.45 -14.33 2.98
N LEU A 101 -2.46 -15.57 3.45
CA LEU A 101 -2.09 -16.73 2.62
C LEU A 101 -3.01 -16.91 1.41
N GLY A 102 -4.29 -16.60 1.56
CA GLY A 102 -5.29 -16.70 0.51
C GLY A 102 -6.62 -16.12 0.97
N VAL A 103 -7.60 -16.10 0.07
CA VAL A 103 -9.02 -15.95 0.39
C VAL A 103 -9.68 -17.32 0.25
N ALA A 104 -10.70 -17.66 1.05
CA ALA A 104 -11.36 -18.96 0.96
C ALA A 104 -11.85 -19.24 -0.49
N ASP A 105 -11.80 -20.52 -0.89
CA ASP A 105 -12.01 -21.07 -2.25
C ASP A 105 -10.87 -20.93 -3.28
N VAL A 106 -9.69 -20.43 -2.90
CA VAL A 106 -8.46 -20.55 -3.73
C VAL A 106 -7.39 -21.35 -2.99
N ALA A 107 -7.51 -22.69 -3.07
CA ALA A 107 -6.43 -23.61 -2.75
C ALA A 107 -5.75 -24.02 -4.07
N THR A 108 -4.83 -23.17 -4.54
CA THR A 108 -4.08 -23.40 -5.80
C THR A 108 -2.64 -22.92 -5.64
N TYR A 109 -1.95 -23.35 -4.58
CA TYR A 109 -0.50 -23.22 -4.57
C TYR A 109 0.07 -24.21 -5.59
N ASP A 110 0.33 -23.70 -6.79
CA ASP A 110 1.02 -24.44 -7.84
C ASP A 110 2.52 -24.14 -7.73
N LEU A 111 3.25 -25.09 -7.16
CA LEU A 111 4.72 -25.05 -7.04
C LEU A 111 5.43 -24.82 -8.38
N ALA A 112 4.80 -25.17 -9.51
CA ALA A 112 5.40 -24.98 -10.83
C ALA A 112 5.38 -23.52 -11.32
N LEU A 113 4.53 -22.65 -10.74
CA LEU A 113 4.48 -21.22 -11.06
C LEU A 113 5.47 -20.37 -10.24
N ASP A 114 6.14 -20.98 -9.26
CA ASP A 114 7.00 -20.31 -8.26
C ASP A 114 8.51 -20.52 -8.54
N GLN A 115 8.88 -21.15 -9.67
CA GLN A 115 10.25 -21.36 -10.16
C GLN A 115 10.56 -20.48 -11.38
#